data_AF-A0A7L7LAE0-F1
#
_entry.id   AF-A0A7L7LAE0-F1
#
_cell.length_a   1.000
_cell.length_b   1.000
_cell.length_c   1.000
_cell.angle_alpha   90.00
_cell.angle_beta   90.00
_cell.angle_gamma   90.00
#
_symmetry.space_group_name_H-M   'P 1'
#
loop_
_entity.id
_entity.type
_entity.pdbx_description
1 polymer ?
#
loop_
_entity_poly.entity_id
_entity_poly.type
_entity_poly.pdbx_seq_one_letter_code
_entity_poly.pdbx_strand_id
1 'polypeptide(L)'
;MQKPIGLGFTAKSNTAEIIVGINLTGKVAIITGGYTCIGLETTQTLAAASTVIMPVRSIQKAQQNLAGIANVELAEMDSMDHTSIMSVIGFLRCFNKQG
;
A
#
# COMPACT_ATOMS: atom_id res chain seq x y z
N MET A 1 11.86 -29.08 10.77
CA MET A 1 10.49 -28.80 10.30
C MET A 1 10.02 -27.48 10.90
N GLN A 2 9.43 -26.59 10.10
CA GLN A 2 8.87 -25.32 10.56
C GLN A 2 7.61 -25.59 11.40
N LYS A 3 7.47 -24.91 12.56
CA LYS A 3 6.28 -24.98 13.42
C LYS A 3 5.37 -23.77 13.17
N PRO A 4 4.03 -23.94 13.15
CA PRO A 4 3.10 -22.83 13.00
C PRO A 4 3.23 -21.82 14.16
N ILE A 5 3.01 -20.54 13.86
CA ILE A 5 3.20 -19.43 14.82
C ILE A 5 1.96 -19.23 15.72
N GLY A 6 0.99 -20.15 15.71
CA GLY A 6 -0.20 -20.10 16.58
C GLY A 6 -1.19 -18.96 16.27
N LEU A 7 -0.99 -18.24 15.17
CA LEU A 7 -1.81 -17.08 14.76
C LEU A 7 -3.09 -17.45 14.00
N GLY A 8 -3.42 -18.74 13.87
CA GLY A 8 -4.57 -19.22 13.08
C GLY A 8 -4.39 -19.15 11.56
N PHE A 9 -3.36 -18.45 11.06
CA PHE A 9 -3.03 -18.40 9.64
C PHE A 9 -2.12 -19.56 9.21
N THR A 10 -2.33 -20.04 7.99
CA THR A 10 -1.51 -21.08 7.36
C THR A 10 -0.86 -20.55 6.10
N ALA A 11 0.05 -21.33 5.49
CA ALA A 11 0.66 -20.97 4.20
C ALA A 11 -0.36 -20.80 3.04
N LYS A 12 -1.62 -21.21 3.25
CA LYS A 12 -2.72 -21.07 2.27
C LYS A 12 -3.67 -19.91 2.58
N SER A 13 -3.47 -19.19 3.69
CA SER A 13 -4.35 -18.08 4.07
C SER A 13 -4.25 -16.94 3.05
N ASN A 14 -5.40 -16.36 2.72
CA ASN A 14 -5.47 -15.25 1.78
C ASN A 14 -5.32 -13.89 2.49
N THR A 15 -4.82 -12.90 1.78
CA THR A 15 -4.68 -11.51 2.25
C THR A 15 -6.01 -10.90 2.71
N ALA A 16 -7.10 -11.19 1.99
CA ALA A 16 -8.45 -10.81 2.41
C ALA A 16 -8.85 -11.42 3.76
N GLU A 17 -8.46 -12.67 4.05
CA GLU A 17 -8.72 -13.32 5.35
C GLU A 17 -7.90 -12.70 6.47
N ILE A 18 -6.66 -12.27 6.16
CA ILE A 18 -5.74 -11.64 7.12
C ILE A 18 -6.28 -10.29 7.61
N ILE A 19 -6.98 -9.53 6.76
CA ILE A 19 -7.49 -8.21 7.14
C ILE A 19 -8.88 -8.24 7.78
N VAL A 20 -9.55 -9.40 7.86
CA VAL A 20 -10.86 -9.53 8.51
C VAL A 20 -10.76 -9.11 9.98
N GLY A 21 -11.65 -8.21 10.39
CA GLY A 21 -11.73 -7.72 11.78
C GLY A 21 -10.77 -6.58 12.11
N ILE A 22 -9.92 -6.14 11.17
CA ILE A 22 -9.07 -4.96 11.33
C ILE A 22 -9.83 -3.73 10.83
N ASN A 23 -10.12 -2.78 11.70
CA ASN A 23 -10.77 -1.53 11.29
C ASN A 23 -9.74 -0.56 10.69
N LEU A 24 -9.79 -0.38 9.37
CA LEU A 24 -8.95 0.54 8.62
C LEU A 24 -9.71 1.78 8.11
N THR A 25 -10.95 1.96 8.55
CA THR A 25 -11.78 3.12 8.16
C THR A 25 -11.11 4.43 8.55
N GLY A 26 -10.98 5.36 7.60
CA GLY A 26 -10.31 6.64 7.79
C GLY A 26 -8.80 6.54 8.01
N LYS A 27 -8.20 5.36 7.79
CA LYS A 27 -6.74 5.18 7.79
C LYS A 27 -6.19 5.30 6.38
N VAL A 28 -4.93 5.71 6.33
CA VAL A 28 -4.13 5.79 5.12
C VAL A 28 -2.96 4.84 5.26
N ALA A 29 -2.82 3.92 4.30
CA ALA A 29 -1.69 2.99 4.23
C ALA A 29 -0.66 3.51 3.24
N ILE A 30 0.62 3.55 3.63
CA ILE A 30 1.72 3.91 2.73
C ILE A 30 2.51 2.66 2.41
N ILE A 31 2.67 2.36 1.12
CA ILE A 31 3.35 1.13 0.68
C ILE A 31 4.48 1.50 -0.28
N THR A 32 5.71 1.12 0.04
CA THR A 32 6.83 1.20 -0.90
C THR A 32 6.89 -0.09 -1.73
N GLY A 33 6.97 0.00 -3.06
CA GLY A 33 7.03 -1.18 -3.93
C GLY A 33 5.70 -1.92 -4.12
N GLY A 34 4.58 -1.31 -3.72
CA GLY A 34 3.24 -1.92 -3.78
C GLY A 34 2.70 -2.19 -5.19
N TYR A 35 3.36 -1.74 -6.25
CA TYR A 35 2.93 -2.00 -7.63
C TYR A 35 3.60 -3.23 -8.26
N THR A 36 4.33 -4.04 -7.47
CA THR A 36 5.09 -5.21 -7.95
C THR A 36 5.00 -6.39 -7.00
N CYS A 37 5.13 -7.62 -7.52
CA CYS A 37 5.21 -8.88 -6.76
C CYS A 37 4.13 -8.97 -5.67
N ILE A 38 4.50 -9.44 -4.47
CA ILE A 38 3.60 -9.53 -3.30
C ILE A 38 3.06 -8.16 -2.84
N GLY A 39 3.71 -7.06 -3.23
CA GLY A 39 3.24 -5.71 -2.96
C GLY A 39 1.93 -5.41 -3.68
N LEU A 40 1.70 -6.01 -4.86
CA LEU A 40 0.47 -5.84 -5.62
C LEU A 40 -0.73 -6.41 -4.86
N GLU A 41 -0.58 -7.64 -4.37
CA GLU A 41 -1.59 -8.32 -3.55
C GLU A 41 -1.88 -7.56 -2.25
N THR A 42 -0.82 -7.03 -1.61
CA THR A 42 -0.93 -6.20 -0.41
C THR A 42 -1.72 -4.92 -0.72
N THR A 43 -1.46 -4.29 -1.87
CA THR A 43 -2.15 -3.08 -2.31
C THR A 43 -3.62 -3.34 -2.58
N GLN A 44 -3.95 -4.40 -3.33
CA GLN A 44 -5.34 -4.79 -3.60
C GLN A 44 -6.14 -4.97 -2.31
N THR A 45 -5.54 -5.64 -1.34
CA THR A 45 -6.17 -5.95 -0.05
C THR A 45 -6.41 -4.69 0.78
N LEU A 46 -5.39 -3.85 0.94
CA LEU A 46 -5.50 -2.64 1.76
C LEU A 46 -6.38 -1.58 1.09
N ALA A 47 -6.34 -1.47 -0.24
CA ALA A 47 -7.17 -0.55 -0.99
C ALA A 47 -8.67 -0.86 -0.91
N ALA A 48 -9.05 -2.12 -0.61
CA ALA A 48 -10.43 -2.50 -0.38
C ALA A 48 -10.99 -1.95 0.96
N ALA A 49 -10.13 -1.56 1.90
CA ALA A 49 -10.52 -1.16 3.26
C ALA A 49 -9.95 0.21 3.71
N SER A 50 -9.08 0.82 2.92
CA SER A 50 -8.39 2.08 3.25
C SER A 50 -7.91 2.82 1.99
N THR A 51 -7.48 4.06 2.15
CA THR A 51 -6.74 4.77 1.10
C THR A 51 -5.29 4.33 1.11
N VAL A 52 -4.76 3.94 -0.05
CA VAL A 52 -3.36 3.56 -0.21
C VAL A 52 -2.62 4.67 -0.94
N ILE A 53 -1.55 5.18 -0.34
CA ILE A 53 -0.62 6.12 -0.96
C ILE A 53 0.66 5.38 -1.30
N MET A 54 1.08 5.47 -2.55
CA MET A 54 2.22 4.74 -3.06
C MET A 54 3.27 5.69 -3.64
N PRO A 55 4.42 5.86 -2.97
CA PRO A 55 5.58 6.47 -3.60
C PRO A 55 6.13 5.53 -4.69
N VAL A 56 6.25 6.02 -5.92
CA VAL A 56 6.71 5.25 -7.07
C VAL A 56 7.70 6.04 -7.93
N ARG A 57 8.74 5.36 -8.44
CA ARG A 57 9.71 5.98 -9.35
C ARG A 57 9.12 6.22 -10.75
N SER A 58 8.20 5.36 -11.20
CA SER A 58 7.55 5.48 -12.51
C SER A 58 6.05 5.38 -12.33
N ILE A 59 5.38 6.53 -12.41
CA ILE A 59 3.92 6.64 -12.32
C ILE A 59 3.27 5.79 -13.41
N GLN A 60 3.75 5.88 -14.65
CA GLN A 60 3.17 5.16 -15.77
C GLN A 60 3.17 3.63 -15.55
N LYS A 61 4.31 3.06 -15.12
CA LYS A 61 4.42 1.63 -14.85
C LYS A 61 3.53 1.20 -13.68
N ALA A 62 3.45 2.04 -12.65
CA ALA A 62 2.58 1.79 -11.50
C ALA A 62 1.10 1.80 -11.91
N GLN A 63 0.66 2.78 -12.70
CA GLN A 63 -0.71 2.86 -13.21
C GLN A 63 -1.10 1.62 -14.04
N GLN A 64 -0.19 1.14 -14.90
CA GLN A 64 -0.43 -0.07 -15.69
C GLN A 64 -0.63 -1.30 -14.80
N ASN A 65 0.22 -1.48 -13.78
CA ASN A 65 0.14 -2.63 -12.89
C ASN A 65 -1.04 -2.56 -11.91
N LEU A 66 -1.48 -1.35 -11.57
CA LEU A 66 -2.57 -1.10 -10.62
C LEU A 66 -3.91 -0.85 -11.31
N ALA A 67 -4.01 -1.05 -12.62
CA ALA A 67 -5.22 -0.83 -13.38
C ALA A 67 -6.39 -1.65 -12.80
N GLY A 68 -7.49 -0.97 -12.46
CA GLY A 68 -8.67 -1.59 -11.86
C GLY A 68 -8.68 -1.63 -10.34
N ILE A 69 -7.62 -1.18 -9.67
CA ILE A 69 -7.58 -1.04 -8.20
C ILE A 69 -7.98 0.39 -7.83
N ALA A 70 -9.12 0.54 -7.15
CA ALA A 70 -9.58 1.82 -6.63
C ALA A 70 -8.81 2.23 -5.36
N ASN A 71 -9.01 3.45 -4.87
CA ASN A 71 -8.45 3.95 -3.60
C ASN A 71 -6.91 3.92 -3.51
N VAL A 72 -6.23 4.04 -4.66
CA VAL A 72 -4.77 4.16 -4.73
C VAL A 72 -4.39 5.53 -5.27
N GLU A 73 -3.53 6.23 -4.54
CA GLU A 73 -2.90 7.48 -4.95
C GLU A 73 -1.41 7.27 -5.15
N LEU A 74 -0.87 7.81 -6.25
CA LEU A 74 0.53 7.67 -6.59
C LEU A 74 1.26 8.99 -6.37
N ALA A 75 2.38 8.93 -5.66
CA ALA A 75 3.30 10.05 -5.50
C ALA A 75 4.60 9.71 -6.23
N GLU A 76 5.05 10.56 -7.15
CA GLU A 76 6.33 10.34 -7.81
C GLU A 76 7.46 10.53 -6.79
N MET A 77 8.28 9.50 -6.61
CA MET A 77 9.40 9.52 -5.67
C MET A 77 10.54 8.64 -6.15
N ASP A 78 11.77 9.16 -6.10
CA ASP A 78 12.97 8.34 -6.18
C ASP A 78 13.50 8.04 -4.78
N SER A 79 13.48 6.77 -4.38
CA SER A 79 13.95 6.33 -3.06
C SER A 79 15.44 6.56 -2.82
N MET A 80 16.24 6.82 -3.87
CA MET A 80 17.66 7.15 -3.73
C MET A 80 17.92 8.65 -3.52
N ASP A 81 16.90 9.49 -3.63
CA ASP A 81 17.00 10.93 -3.44
C ASP A 81 16.30 11.37 -2.14
N HIS A 82 17.10 11.82 -1.16
CA HIS A 82 16.60 12.31 0.13
C HIS A 82 15.65 13.52 0.01
N THR A 83 15.78 14.33 -1.05
CA THR A 83 14.86 15.47 -1.28
C THR A 83 13.48 14.97 -1.73
N SER A 84 13.43 13.85 -2.43
CA SER A 84 12.21 13.19 -2.88
C SER A 84 11.41 12.60 -1.71
N ILE A 85 12.07 12.05 -0.70
CA ILE A 85 11.42 11.56 0.53
C ILE A 85 10.70 12.69 1.27
N MET A 86 11.33 13.87 1.36
CA MET A 86 10.71 15.04 1.99
C MET A 86 9.47 15.52 1.22
N SER A 87 9.45 15.34 -0.11
CA SER A 87 8.29 15.62 -0.95
C SER A 87 7.08 14.75 -0.59
N VAL A 88 7.28 13.44 -0.37
CA VAL A 88 6.20 12.53 0.05
C VAL A 88 5.65 12.90 1.43
N ILE A 89 6.51 13.28 2.37
CA ILE A 89 6.06 13.78 3.68
C ILE A 89 5.26 15.09 3.52
N GLY A 90 5.68 15.99 2.62
CA GLY A 90 4.95 17.20 2.29
C GLY A 90 3.57 16.92 1.67
N PHE A 91 3.50 15.98 0.74
CA PHE A 91 2.27 15.49 0.14
C PHE A 91 1.31 14.96 1.21
N LEU A 92 1.78 14.10 2.10
CA LEU A 92 0.95 13.53 3.18
C LEU A 92 0.40 14.61 4.13
N ARG A 93 1.18 15.66 4.42
CA ARG A 93 0.70 16.81 5.21
C ARG A 93 -0.39 17.60 4.49
N CYS A 94 -0.32 17.71 3.16
CA CYS A 94 -1.34 18.38 2.36
C CYS A 94 -2.61 17.54 2.23
N PHE A 95 -2.45 16.24 2.01
CA PHE A 95 -3.53 15.27 1.93
C PHE A 95 -4.35 15.24 3.23
N ASN A 96 -3.68 15.11 4.38
CA ASN A 96 -4.35 15.04 5.68
C ASN A 96 -4.97 16.36 6.18
N LYS A 97 -4.81 17.46 5.42
CA LYS A 97 -5.47 18.75 5.70
C LYS A 97 -6.77 18.94 4.90
N GLN A 98 -7.03 18.10 3.91
CA GLN A 98 -8.16 18.23 2.99
C GLN A 98 -9.34 17.31 3.31
N GLY A 99 -9.17 16.39 4.28
CA GLY A 99 -10.23 15.54 4.85
C GLY A 99 -10.53 15.92 6.29
#